data_AF-V9KVB5-F1
#
_entry.id   AF-V9KVB5-F1
#
_cell.length_a   1.000
_cell.length_b   1.000
_cell.length_c   1.000
_cell.angle_alpha   90.00
_cell.angle_beta   90.00
_cell.angle_gamma   90.00
#
_symmetry.space_group_name_H-M   'P 1'
#
loop_
_entity.id
_entity.type
_entity.pdbx_description
1 polymer ?
#
loop_
_entity_poly.entity_id
_entity_poly.type
_entity_poly.pdbx_seq_one_letter_code
_entity_poly.pdbx_strand_id
1 'polypeptide(L)'
;MWLWSRGLSRGLLRSQGVMARPLQPTRGRKSRTDPPARSKAERRRVPTLVCPRELLVLRERYSQYTAIVGALRGEFKEAMLRQRYEEEVGSLAEERKRAETEEHRYLMAMNDAENQRLRGLREERLRQEAEEELRQKLDIMLRREEKREVFLQERVQEILKLQEEVKNFITLENVDQRIEAALDNPQNYNFAIDQDGRVVKRTVKQ
;
A
#
# COMPACT_ATOMS: atom_id res chain seq x y z
N MET A 1 -46.71 -14.16 -26.80
CA MET A 1 -46.23 -13.87 -28.18
C MET A 1 -45.80 -12.41 -28.20
N TRP A 2 -44.49 -12.15 -27.99
CA TRP A 2 -43.56 -11.54 -28.97
C TRP A 2 -44.07 -10.18 -29.49
N LEU A 3 -43.42 -9.02 -29.40
CA LEU A 3 -42.02 -8.64 -29.25
C LEU A 3 -41.94 -7.17 -28.79
N TRP A 4 -41.01 -6.86 -27.89
CA TRP A 4 -40.50 -5.51 -27.68
C TRP A 4 -39.61 -5.11 -28.85
N SER A 5 -40.03 -4.13 -29.65
CA SER A 5 -39.12 -3.44 -30.58
C SER A 5 -38.43 -2.28 -29.85
N ARG A 6 -37.21 -2.53 -29.36
CA ARG A 6 -36.28 -1.49 -28.93
C ARG A 6 -35.82 -0.71 -30.16
N GLY A 7 -36.41 0.47 -30.37
CA GLY A 7 -35.87 1.46 -31.31
C GLY A 7 -34.52 1.97 -30.79
N LEU A 8 -33.44 1.56 -31.47
CA LEU A 8 -32.11 2.18 -31.33
C LEU A 8 -32.16 3.57 -31.96
N SER A 9 -32.55 4.56 -31.16
CA SER A 9 -32.30 5.96 -31.47
C SER A 9 -30.78 6.19 -31.42
N ARG A 10 -30.13 6.21 -32.60
CA ARG A 10 -28.75 6.70 -32.74
C ARG A 10 -28.72 8.16 -32.31
N GLY A 11 -28.42 8.41 -31.05
CA GLY A 11 -28.07 9.73 -30.57
C GLY A 11 -26.83 10.19 -31.32
N LEU A 12 -26.99 11.20 -32.18
CA LEU A 12 -25.88 12.03 -32.62
C LEU A 12 -25.30 12.69 -31.36
N LEU A 13 -24.27 12.07 -30.79
CA LEU A 13 -23.33 12.75 -29.91
C LEU A 13 -22.66 13.84 -30.76
N ARG A 14 -23.26 15.04 -30.79
CA ARG A 14 -22.51 16.25 -31.07
C ARG A 14 -21.39 16.25 -30.04
N SER A 15 -20.18 15.94 -30.48
CA SER A 15 -18.99 16.30 -29.74
C SER A 15 -19.17 17.78 -29.39
N GLN A 16 -19.32 18.07 -28.09
CA GLN A 16 -19.21 19.43 -27.63
C GLN A 16 -17.79 19.84 -28.00
N GLY A 17 -17.64 20.50 -29.15
CA GLY A 17 -16.42 21.17 -29.50
C GLY A 17 -16.11 22.05 -28.31
N VAL A 18 -15.02 21.74 -27.62
CA VAL A 18 -14.49 22.57 -26.54
C VAL A 18 -14.46 23.97 -27.10
N MET A 19 -15.38 24.83 -26.64
CA MET A 19 -15.39 26.24 -27.02
C MET A 19 -14.02 26.75 -26.63
N ALA A 20 -13.17 27.02 -27.63
CA ALA A 20 -11.81 27.46 -27.40
C ALA A 20 -11.89 28.64 -26.43
N ARG A 21 -11.32 28.49 -25.23
CA ARG A 21 -11.33 29.54 -24.21
C ARG A 21 -10.80 30.82 -24.90
N PRO A 22 -11.49 31.97 -24.77
CA PRO A 22 -10.98 33.21 -25.35
C PRO A 22 -9.58 33.41 -24.79
N LEU A 23 -8.59 33.44 -25.68
CA LEU A 23 -7.18 33.65 -25.33
C LEU A 23 -7.13 34.90 -24.45
N GLN A 24 -6.63 34.74 -23.22
CA GLN A 24 -6.47 35.89 -22.33
C GLN A 24 -5.61 36.92 -23.06
N PRO A 25 -6.03 38.19 -23.13
CA PRO A 25 -5.27 39.20 -23.83
C PRO A 25 -3.88 39.29 -23.20
N THR A 26 -2.84 39.11 -24.02
CA THR A 26 -1.46 39.36 -23.61
C THR A 26 -1.38 40.79 -23.10
N ARG A 27 -0.87 40.98 -21.88
CA ARG A 27 -0.77 42.28 -21.20
C ARG A 27 -0.21 43.34 -22.16
N GLY A 28 -0.99 44.37 -22.45
CA GLY A 28 -0.58 45.50 -23.31
C GLY A 28 -1.10 45.50 -24.76
N ARG A 29 -1.84 44.49 -25.21
CA ARG A 29 -2.56 44.52 -26.51
C ARG A 29 -4.07 44.63 -26.31
N LYS A 30 -4.76 45.29 -27.26
CA LYS A 30 -6.22 45.40 -27.25
C LYS A 30 -6.88 44.05 -27.47
N SER A 31 -7.92 43.77 -26.68
CA SER A 31 -8.81 42.63 -26.82
C SER A 31 -9.84 42.85 -27.94
N ARG A 32 -10.61 41.81 -28.29
CA ARG A 32 -11.66 41.91 -29.31
C ARG A 32 -12.84 42.79 -28.87
N THR A 33 -13.10 42.90 -27.57
CA THR A 33 -14.19 43.71 -26.98
C THR A 33 -13.77 45.15 -26.70
N ASP A 34 -12.48 45.48 -26.80
CA ASP A 34 -12.00 46.82 -26.52
C ASP A 34 -12.37 47.78 -27.65
N PRO A 35 -12.84 49.00 -27.34
CA PRO A 35 -13.16 49.98 -28.38
C PRO A 35 -11.89 50.45 -29.12
N PRO A 36 -12.00 50.80 -30.41
CA PRO A 36 -10.92 51.45 -31.13
C PRO A 36 -10.59 52.80 -30.49
N ALA A 37 -9.35 53.26 -30.67
CA ALA A 37 -8.98 54.59 -30.18
C ALA A 37 -9.72 55.66 -31.01
N ARG A 38 -10.12 56.78 -30.38
CA ARG A 38 -10.84 57.88 -31.06
C ARG A 38 -10.10 58.37 -32.30
N SER A 39 -8.78 58.53 -32.23
CA SER A 39 -7.91 58.92 -33.36
C SER A 39 -7.80 57.89 -34.49
N LYS A 40 -8.25 56.65 -34.27
CA LYS A 40 -8.24 55.56 -35.25
C LYS A 40 -9.65 55.20 -35.75
N ALA A 41 -10.70 55.76 -35.15
CA ALA A 41 -12.09 55.45 -35.50
C ALA A 41 -12.41 55.82 -36.96
N GLU A 42 -11.90 56.96 -37.42
CA GLU A 42 -12.14 57.48 -38.78
C GLU A 42 -10.94 57.34 -39.71
N ARG A 43 -9.78 56.88 -39.20
CA ARG A 43 -8.54 56.77 -39.97
C ARG A 43 -8.64 55.64 -41.01
N ARG A 44 -8.85 56.01 -42.27
CA ARG A 44 -8.75 55.09 -43.41
C ARG A 44 -7.30 54.93 -43.85
N ARG A 45 -6.90 53.70 -44.20
CA ARG A 45 -5.57 53.46 -44.80
C ARG A 45 -5.63 53.84 -46.27
N VAL A 46 -4.81 54.81 -46.65
CA VAL A 46 -4.60 55.19 -48.06
C VAL A 46 -3.46 54.31 -48.60
N PRO A 47 -3.65 53.64 -49.76
CA PRO A 47 -2.58 52.88 -50.38
C PRO A 47 -1.44 53.80 -50.78
N THR A 48 -0.20 53.33 -50.59
CA THR A 48 0.98 54.03 -51.10
C THR A 48 0.98 54.03 -52.63
N LEU A 49 1.51 55.07 -53.26
CA LEU A 49 1.67 55.11 -54.71
C LEU A 49 2.62 54.00 -55.15
N VAL A 50 2.32 53.37 -56.29
CA VAL A 50 3.09 52.24 -56.82
C VAL A 50 3.57 52.56 -58.23
N CYS A 51 4.85 52.30 -58.50
CA CYS A 51 5.42 52.36 -59.84
C CYS A 51 5.02 51.11 -60.65
N PRO A 52 4.32 51.22 -61.80
CA PRO A 52 3.86 50.07 -62.56
C PRO A 52 4.98 49.17 -63.07
N ARG A 53 6.12 49.76 -63.48
CA ARG A 53 7.28 49.01 -63.98
C ARG A 53 7.90 48.11 -62.92
N GLU A 54 8.06 48.62 -61.70
CA GLU A 54 8.61 47.85 -60.58
C GLU A 54 7.66 46.76 -60.12
N LEU A 55 6.35 47.05 -60.08
CA LEU A 55 5.33 46.10 -59.66
C LEU A 55 5.32 44.83 -60.52
N LEU A 56 5.48 44.96 -61.83
CA LEU A 56 5.54 43.82 -62.75
C LEU A 56 6.74 42.92 -62.44
N VAL A 57 7.93 43.51 -62.31
CA VAL A 57 9.16 42.77 -61.97
C VAL A 57 9.05 42.10 -60.60
N LEU A 58 8.51 42.81 -59.60
CA LEU A 58 8.30 42.24 -58.26
C LEU A 58 7.33 41.06 -58.29
N ARG A 59 6.23 41.17 -59.04
CA ARG A 59 5.24 40.11 -59.18
C ARG A 59 5.85 38.85 -59.79
N GLU A 60 6.61 39.00 -60.86
CA GLU A 60 7.30 37.88 -61.53
C GLU A 60 8.32 37.22 -60.60
N ARG A 61 9.20 38.01 -59.97
CA ARG A 61 10.21 37.50 -59.04
C ARG A 61 9.59 36.80 -57.84
N TYR A 62 8.51 37.35 -57.29
CA TYR A 62 7.81 36.74 -56.16
C TYR A 62 7.14 35.43 -56.58
N SER A 63 6.57 35.36 -57.79
CA SER A 63 6.03 34.12 -58.34
C SER A 63 7.12 33.05 -58.51
N GLN A 64 8.28 33.42 -59.04
CA GLN A 64 9.42 32.50 -59.19
C GLN A 64 9.95 32.03 -57.83
N TYR A 65 10.16 32.96 -56.90
CA TYR A 65 10.63 32.65 -55.55
C TYR A 65 9.68 31.71 -54.80
N THR A 66 8.38 32.02 -54.80
CA THR A 66 7.38 31.18 -54.13
C THR A 66 7.26 29.79 -54.75
N ALA A 67 7.42 29.67 -56.07
CA ALA A 67 7.48 28.39 -56.74
C ALA A 67 8.70 27.57 -56.29
N ILE A 68 9.90 28.17 -56.27
CA ILE A 68 11.14 27.51 -55.85
C ILE A 68 11.06 27.06 -54.38
N VAL A 69 10.67 27.97 -53.48
CA VAL A 69 10.54 27.65 -52.04
C VAL A 69 9.42 26.65 -51.79
N GLY A 70 8.35 26.70 -52.59
CA GLY A 70 7.28 25.70 -52.59
C GLY A 70 7.81 24.30 -52.91
N ALA A 71 8.62 24.18 -53.97
CA ALA A 71 9.27 22.93 -54.36
C ALA A 71 10.21 22.40 -53.27
N LEU A 72 11.11 23.25 -52.75
CA LEU A 72 12.03 22.88 -51.66
C LEU A 72 11.27 22.38 -50.41
N ARG A 73 10.16 23.03 -50.06
CA ARG A 73 9.31 22.59 -48.95
C ARG A 73 8.67 21.23 -49.24
N GLY A 74 8.33 20.93 -50.49
CA GLY A 74 7.86 19.61 -50.92
C GLY A 74 8.90 18.54 -50.64
N GLU A 75 10.13 18.73 -51.12
CA GLU A 75 11.25 17.80 -50.91
C GLU A 75 11.50 17.51 -49.42
N PHE A 76 11.54 18.56 -48.59
CA PHE A 76 11.74 18.36 -47.14
C PHE A 76 10.58 17.62 -46.48
N LYS A 77 9.34 17.85 -46.91
CA LYS A 77 8.20 17.09 -46.39
C LYS A 77 8.30 15.62 -46.77
N GLU A 78 8.66 15.32 -48.01
CA GLU A 78 8.84 13.94 -48.45
C GLU A 78 9.95 13.23 -47.68
N ALA A 79 11.10 13.89 -47.51
CA ALA A 79 12.21 13.35 -46.73
C ALA A 79 11.79 13.03 -45.28
N MET A 80 11.09 13.96 -44.63
CA MET A 80 10.56 13.75 -43.28
C MET A 80 9.54 12.60 -43.21
N LEU A 81 8.68 12.46 -44.21
CA LEU A 81 7.71 11.36 -44.27
C LEU A 81 8.39 10.01 -44.48
N ARG A 82 9.42 9.95 -45.33
CA ARG A 82 10.23 8.73 -45.54
C ARG A 82 10.92 8.30 -44.25
N GLN A 83 11.55 9.24 -43.54
CA GLN A 83 12.18 8.96 -42.24
C GLN A 83 11.18 8.39 -41.23
N ARG A 84 10.01 9.02 -41.06
CA ARG A 84 8.97 8.51 -40.16
C ARG A 84 8.51 7.11 -40.54
N TYR A 85 8.33 6.86 -41.84
CA TYR A 85 7.92 5.54 -42.33
C TYR A 85 9.00 4.48 -42.04
N GLU A 86 10.28 4.80 -42.25
CA GLU A 86 11.40 3.91 -41.94
C GLU A 86 11.51 3.63 -40.44
N GLU A 87 11.25 4.62 -39.59
CA GLU A 87 11.23 4.45 -38.12
C GLU A 87 10.04 3.59 -37.64
N GLU A 88 8.86 3.75 -38.23
CA GLU A 88 7.65 3.06 -37.79
C GLU A 88 7.53 1.65 -38.37
N VAL A 89 7.82 1.52 -39.67
CA VAL A 89 7.50 0.36 -40.53
C VAL A 89 8.71 -0.11 -41.35
N GLY A 90 9.87 0.52 -41.20
CA GLY A 90 11.09 0.06 -41.89
C GLY A 90 11.51 -1.33 -41.45
N SER A 91 12.20 -2.06 -42.34
CA SER A 91 12.72 -3.41 -42.04
C SER A 91 13.59 -3.43 -40.78
N LEU A 92 14.44 -2.42 -40.61
CA LEU A 92 15.28 -2.27 -39.42
C LEU A 92 14.45 -2.04 -38.15
N ALA A 93 13.33 -1.32 -38.23
CA ALA A 93 12.45 -1.11 -37.10
C ALA A 93 11.74 -2.41 -36.70
N GLU A 94 11.33 -3.23 -37.66
CA GLU A 94 10.78 -4.56 -37.38
C GLU A 94 11.82 -5.50 -36.75
N GLU A 95 13.05 -5.52 -37.27
CA GLU A 95 14.14 -6.33 -36.72
C GLU A 95 14.46 -5.94 -35.28
N ARG A 96 14.52 -4.64 -34.98
CA ARG A 96 14.69 -4.14 -33.60
C ARG A 96 13.56 -4.59 -32.70
N LYS A 97 12.30 -4.43 -33.12
CA LYS A 97 11.14 -4.90 -32.35
C LYS A 97 11.21 -6.40 -32.09
N ARG A 98 11.62 -7.21 -33.08
CA ARG A 98 11.81 -8.65 -32.91
C ARG A 98 12.89 -8.97 -31.88
N ALA A 99 14.06 -8.34 -32.01
CA ALA A 99 15.15 -8.50 -31.05
C ALA A 99 14.73 -8.11 -29.62
N GLU A 100 14.06 -6.97 -29.44
CA GLU A 100 13.53 -6.53 -28.15
C GLU A 100 12.54 -7.56 -27.55
N THR A 101 11.65 -8.13 -28.38
CA THR A 101 10.72 -9.17 -27.91
C THR A 101 11.41 -10.48 -27.53
N GLU A 102 12.47 -10.85 -28.24
CA GLU A 102 13.27 -12.04 -27.96
C GLU A 102 14.07 -11.87 -26.66
N GLU A 103 14.72 -10.73 -26.48
CA GLU A 103 15.41 -10.35 -25.25
C GLU A 103 14.44 -10.35 -24.06
N HIS A 104 13.26 -9.75 -24.22
CA HIS A 104 12.24 -9.75 -23.18
C HIS A 104 11.83 -11.18 -22.79
N ARG A 105 11.60 -12.07 -23.77
CA ARG A 105 11.26 -13.48 -23.51
C ARG A 105 12.39 -14.20 -22.77
N TYR A 106 13.64 -13.96 -23.17
CA TYR A 106 14.80 -14.53 -22.50
C TYR A 106 14.90 -14.08 -21.04
N LEU A 107 14.73 -12.78 -20.77
CA LEU A 107 14.75 -12.24 -19.41
C LEU A 107 13.61 -12.78 -18.55
N MET A 108 12.41 -12.94 -19.10
CA MET A 108 11.28 -13.56 -18.40
C MET A 108 11.59 -15.01 -18.02
N ALA A 109 12.13 -15.80 -18.97
CA ALA A 109 12.50 -17.18 -18.69
C ALA A 109 13.59 -17.30 -17.60
N MET A 110 14.57 -16.39 -17.60
CA MET A 110 15.59 -16.33 -16.55
C MET A 110 15.00 -15.96 -15.20
N ASN A 111 14.04 -15.02 -15.15
CA ASN A 111 13.34 -14.66 -13.92
C ASN A 111 12.55 -15.85 -13.36
N ASP A 112 11.85 -16.59 -14.22
CA ASP A 112 11.09 -17.78 -13.83
C ASP A 112 12.00 -18.87 -13.27
N ALA A 113 13.16 -19.10 -13.89
CA ALA A 113 14.15 -20.06 -13.40
C ALA A 113 14.68 -19.68 -12.01
N GLU A 114 14.99 -18.39 -11.78
CA GLU A 114 15.45 -17.93 -10.47
C GLU A 114 14.32 -18.01 -9.41
N ASN A 115 13.08 -17.69 -9.79
CA ASN A 115 11.92 -17.85 -8.91
C ASN A 115 11.72 -19.31 -8.49
N GLN A 116 11.92 -20.27 -9.40
CA GLN A 116 11.88 -21.70 -9.09
C GLN A 116 13.00 -22.10 -8.13
N ARG A 117 14.23 -21.61 -8.34
CA ARG A 117 15.35 -21.84 -7.42
C ARG A 117 15.05 -21.33 -6.01
N LEU A 118 14.58 -20.08 -5.90
CA LEU A 118 14.22 -19.48 -4.62
C LEU A 118 13.03 -20.17 -3.94
N ARG A 119 12.08 -20.68 -4.72
CA ARG A 119 10.97 -21.47 -4.20
C ARG A 119 11.47 -22.74 -3.51
N GLY A 120 12.41 -23.46 -4.11
CA GLY A 120 13.03 -24.64 -3.50
C GLY A 120 13.65 -24.32 -2.13
N LEU A 121 14.46 -23.26 -2.06
CA LEU A 121 15.07 -22.80 -0.80
C LEU A 121 14.04 -22.39 0.25
N ARG A 122 12.92 -21.79 -0.16
CA ARG A 122 11.83 -21.43 0.75
C ARG A 122 11.13 -22.67 1.30
N GLU A 123 10.86 -23.67 0.46
CA GLU A 123 10.23 -24.92 0.88
C GLU A 123 11.12 -25.69 1.86
N GLU A 124 12.44 -25.71 1.64
CA GLU A 124 13.41 -26.29 2.58
C GLU A 124 13.40 -25.58 3.93
N ARG A 125 13.44 -24.25 3.94
CA ARG A 125 13.36 -23.45 5.18
C ARG A 125 12.07 -23.72 5.94
N LEU A 126 10.92 -23.72 5.25
CA LEU A 126 9.62 -23.98 5.88
C LEU A 126 9.54 -25.38 6.49
N ARG A 127 10.19 -26.38 5.89
CA ARG A 127 10.28 -27.73 6.48
C ARG A 127 11.07 -27.71 7.78
N GLN A 128 12.21 -27.02 7.81
CA GLN A 128 13.03 -26.88 9.02
C GLN A 128 12.26 -26.14 10.13
N GLU A 129 11.63 -25.01 9.79
CA GLU A 129 10.78 -24.25 10.73
C GLU A 129 9.64 -25.12 11.28
N ALA A 130 8.97 -25.92 10.44
CA ALA A 130 7.92 -26.83 10.89
C ALA A 130 8.44 -27.92 11.84
N GLU A 131 9.62 -28.49 11.58
CA GLU A 131 10.27 -29.46 12.49
C GLU A 131 10.63 -28.82 13.84
N GLU A 132 11.16 -27.60 13.83
CA GLU A 132 11.48 -26.85 15.04
C GLU A 132 10.22 -26.50 15.84
N GLU A 133 9.16 -26.05 15.19
CA GLU A 133 7.88 -25.79 15.83
C GLU A 133 7.30 -27.05 16.48
N LEU A 134 7.41 -28.21 15.82
CA LEU A 134 6.96 -29.47 16.38
C LEU A 134 7.75 -29.83 17.65
N ARG A 135 9.08 -29.68 17.63
CA ARG A 135 9.93 -29.89 18.81
C ARG A 135 9.56 -28.96 19.95
N GLN A 136 9.40 -27.67 19.68
CA GLN A 136 9.00 -26.69 20.69
C GLN A 136 7.62 -27.01 21.29
N LYS A 137 6.65 -27.42 20.46
CA LYS A 137 5.32 -27.84 20.94
C LYS A 137 5.41 -29.05 21.86
N LEU A 138 6.23 -30.05 21.52
CA LEU A 138 6.44 -31.22 22.36
C LEU A 138 7.09 -30.84 23.70
N ASP A 139 8.13 -29.99 23.68
CA ASP A 139 8.80 -29.52 24.91
C ASP A 139 7.84 -28.73 25.82
N ILE A 140 7.00 -27.88 25.23
CA ILE A 140 5.99 -27.12 25.98
C ILE A 140 4.97 -28.08 26.61
N MET A 141 4.53 -29.10 25.87
CA MET A 141 3.60 -30.11 26.37
C MET A 141 4.22 -30.89 27.54
N LEU A 142 5.46 -31.37 27.40
CA LEU A 142 6.18 -32.08 28.47
C LEU A 142 6.30 -31.23 29.74
N ARG A 143 6.79 -29.99 29.62
CA ARG A 143 6.89 -29.06 30.76
C ARG A 143 5.54 -28.76 31.40
N ARG A 144 4.46 -28.77 30.61
CA ARG A 144 3.10 -28.56 31.12
C ARG A 144 2.62 -29.76 31.91
N GLU A 145 2.90 -30.98 31.45
CA GLU A 145 2.59 -32.19 32.21
C GLU A 145 3.39 -32.26 33.51
N GLU A 146 4.70 -32.00 33.49
CA GLU A 146 5.54 -31.94 34.71
C GLU A 146 4.97 -30.95 35.74
N LYS A 147 4.61 -29.74 35.31
CA LYS A 147 3.99 -28.74 36.19
C LYS A 147 2.64 -29.20 36.75
N ARG A 148 1.85 -29.92 35.95
CA ARG A 148 0.57 -30.48 36.40
C ARG A 148 0.80 -31.57 37.44
N GLU A 149 1.78 -32.45 37.24
CA GLU A 149 2.11 -33.50 38.19
C GLU A 149 2.54 -32.92 39.54
N VAL A 150 3.45 -31.93 39.53
CA VAL A 150 3.87 -31.23 40.76
C VAL A 150 2.68 -30.57 41.45
N PHE A 151 1.83 -29.86 40.70
CA PHE A 151 0.63 -29.23 41.25
C PHE A 151 -0.35 -30.25 41.85
N LEU A 152 -0.56 -31.40 41.19
CA LEU A 152 -1.40 -32.47 41.71
C LEU A 152 -0.82 -33.05 43.01
N GLN A 153 0.49 -33.26 43.08
CA GLN A 153 1.15 -33.73 44.31
C GLN A 153 0.97 -32.75 45.47
N GLU A 154 1.15 -31.45 45.23
CA GLU A 154 0.91 -30.41 46.25
C GLU A 154 -0.54 -30.44 46.75
N ARG A 155 -1.52 -30.54 45.85
CA ARG A 155 -2.94 -30.63 46.23
C ARG A 155 -3.27 -31.91 47.00
N VAL A 156 -2.68 -33.04 46.63
CA VAL A 156 -2.84 -34.28 47.40
C VAL A 156 -2.28 -34.10 48.81
N GLN A 157 -1.11 -33.49 48.97
CA GLN A 157 -0.54 -33.21 50.29
C GLN A 157 -1.42 -32.26 51.11
N GLU A 158 -1.99 -31.21 50.51
CA GLU A 158 -2.94 -30.32 51.18
C GLU A 158 -4.18 -31.08 51.66
N ILE A 159 -4.75 -31.94 50.81
CA ILE A 159 -5.91 -32.76 51.18
C ILE A 159 -5.57 -33.68 52.37
N LEU A 160 -4.39 -34.32 52.36
CA LEU A 160 -3.95 -35.18 53.47
C LEU A 160 -3.80 -34.39 54.77
N LYS A 161 -3.19 -33.20 54.74
CA LYS A 161 -3.10 -32.30 55.91
C LYS A 161 -4.48 -31.94 56.45
N LEU A 162 -5.40 -31.55 55.56
CA LEU A 162 -6.78 -31.24 55.95
C LEU A 162 -7.49 -32.46 56.55
N GLN A 163 -7.27 -33.67 56.04
CA GLN A 163 -7.83 -34.90 56.63
C GLN A 163 -7.31 -35.15 58.04
N GLU A 164 -6.05 -34.83 58.33
CA GLU A 164 -5.48 -34.91 59.69
C GLU A 164 -6.05 -33.83 60.60
N GLU A 165 -6.16 -32.58 60.13
CA GLU A 165 -6.74 -31.46 60.88
C GLU A 165 -8.21 -31.66 61.22
N VAL A 166 -8.99 -32.24 60.31
CA VAL A 166 -10.42 -32.54 60.51
C VAL A 166 -10.66 -33.47 61.71
N LYS A 167 -9.71 -34.38 62.01
CA LYS A 167 -9.81 -35.25 63.20
C LYS A 167 -9.80 -34.46 64.50
N ASN A 168 -9.23 -33.26 64.49
CA ASN A 168 -9.17 -32.37 65.65
C ASN A 168 -10.40 -31.45 65.76
N PHE A 169 -11.33 -31.48 64.80
CA PHE A 169 -12.54 -30.65 64.83
C PHE A 169 -13.53 -31.10 65.91
N ILE A 170 -14.32 -30.15 66.38
CA ILE A 170 -15.34 -30.38 67.41
C ILE A 170 -16.59 -30.92 66.72
N THR A 171 -16.96 -32.15 67.06
CA THR A 171 -18.22 -32.79 66.66
C THR A 171 -19.24 -32.70 67.79
N LEU A 172 -20.54 -32.91 67.48
CA LEU A 172 -21.63 -32.86 68.48
C LEU A 172 -21.40 -33.78 69.69
N GLU A 173 -20.66 -34.87 69.50
CA GLU A 173 -20.35 -35.85 70.55
C GLU A 173 -19.18 -35.43 71.45
N ASN A 174 -18.23 -34.64 70.93
CA ASN A 174 -17.00 -34.23 71.63
C ASN A 174 -17.06 -32.79 72.18
N VAL A 175 -18.23 -32.13 72.13
CA VAL A 175 -18.39 -30.71 72.49
C VAL A 175 -18.07 -30.46 73.96
N ASP A 176 -18.73 -31.18 74.87
CA ASP A 176 -18.64 -30.91 76.31
C ASP A 176 -17.21 -31.11 76.83
N GLN A 177 -16.53 -32.18 76.39
CA GLN A 177 -15.14 -32.47 76.74
C GLN A 177 -14.16 -31.39 76.25
N ARG A 178 -14.41 -30.81 75.06
CA ARG A 178 -13.57 -29.75 74.50
C ARG A 178 -13.81 -28.40 75.18
N ILE A 179 -15.03 -28.13 75.67
CA ILE A 179 -15.35 -26.94 76.46
C ILE A 179 -14.58 -26.96 77.79
N GLU A 180 -14.62 -28.08 78.51
CA GLU A 180 -13.88 -28.22 79.78
C GLU A 180 -12.37 -28.06 79.56
N ALA A 181 -11.79 -28.77 78.58
CA ALA A 181 -10.36 -28.66 78.28
C ALA A 181 -9.91 -27.24 77.87
N ALA A 182 -10.80 -26.46 77.25
CA ALA A 182 -10.51 -25.07 76.88
C ALA A 182 -10.59 -24.11 78.09
N LEU A 183 -11.45 -24.40 79.07
CA LEU A 183 -11.51 -23.64 80.32
C LEU A 183 -10.30 -23.93 81.22
N ASP A 184 -9.84 -25.17 81.25
CA ASP A 184 -8.70 -25.61 82.06
C ASP A 184 -7.35 -25.12 81.51
N ASN A 185 -7.24 -24.88 80.19
CA ASN A 185 -5.98 -24.51 79.54
C ASN A 185 -6.12 -23.21 78.71
N PRO A 186 -6.01 -22.02 79.33
CA PRO A 186 -6.07 -20.75 78.60
C PRO A 186 -4.83 -20.55 77.71
N GLN A 187 -5.03 -20.48 76.39
CA GLN A 187 -3.93 -20.21 75.45
C GLN A 187 -3.69 -18.70 75.26
N ASN A 188 -2.42 -18.29 75.34
CA ASN A 188 -1.98 -16.92 75.15
C ASN A 188 -1.17 -16.77 73.85
N TYR A 189 -1.72 -16.05 72.87
CA TYR A 189 -1.06 -15.76 71.60
C TYR A 189 -0.22 -14.48 71.62
N ASN A 190 -0.10 -13.78 72.76
CA ASN A 190 0.67 -12.55 72.85
C ASN A 190 2.18 -12.84 72.77
N PHE A 191 2.84 -12.31 71.75
CA PHE A 191 4.29 -12.33 71.60
C PHE A 191 4.79 -10.94 71.18
N ALA A 192 6.02 -10.61 71.58
CA ALA A 192 6.72 -9.41 71.13
C ALA A 192 7.75 -9.77 70.06
N ILE A 193 8.13 -8.81 69.23
CA ILE A 193 9.19 -8.97 68.22
C ILE A 193 10.23 -7.87 68.46
N ASP A 194 11.50 -8.27 68.55
CA ASP A 194 12.62 -7.35 68.70
C ASP A 194 12.96 -6.64 67.37
N GLN A 195 13.80 -5.60 67.43
CA GLN A 195 14.26 -4.90 66.21
C GLN A 195 15.03 -5.81 65.24
N ASP A 196 15.61 -6.91 65.73
CA ASP A 196 16.27 -7.96 64.95
C ASP A 196 15.30 -9.02 64.39
N GLY A 197 13.98 -8.84 64.55
CA GLY A 197 12.95 -9.77 64.06
C GLY A 197 12.80 -11.05 64.88
N ARG A 198 13.39 -11.12 66.08
CA ARG A 198 13.29 -12.29 66.97
C ARG A 198 11.99 -12.26 67.76
N VAL A 199 11.30 -13.39 67.82
CA VAL A 199 10.03 -13.53 68.54
C VAL A 199 10.30 -13.87 70.01
N VAL A 200 9.88 -13.00 70.92
CA VAL A 200 9.98 -13.18 72.38
C VAL A 200 8.58 -13.47 72.94
N LYS A 201 8.38 -14.69 73.45
CA LYS A 201 7.12 -15.11 74.07
C LYS A 201 7.25 -15.03 75.60
N ARG A 202 6.25 -14.45 76.28
CA ARG A 202 6.14 -14.53 77.74
C ARG A 202 5.45 -15.84 78.11
N THR A 203 6.21 -16.83 78.58
CA THR A 203 5.65 -18.00 79.26
C THR A 203 5.26 -17.59 80.68
N VAL A 204 4.01 -17.18 80.87
CA VAL A 204 3.44 -17.03 82.21
C VAL A 204 3.10 -18.44 82.68
N LYS A 205 3.83 -18.96 83.67
CA LYS A 205 3.47 -20.20 84.37
C LYS A 205 2.25 -19.91 85.25
N GLN A 206 1.14 -20.61 85.01
CA GLN A 206 0.09 -20.86 86.01
C GLN A 206 0.25 -22.29 86.51
#